data_AF-A0A8S3CQT9-F1
#
_entry.id   AF-A0A8S3CQT9-F1
#
_cell.length_a   1.000
_cell.length_b   1.000
_cell.length_c   1.000
_cell.angle_alpha   90.00
_cell.angle_beta   90.00
_cell.angle_gamma   90.00
#
_symmetry.space_group_name_H-M   'P 1'
#
loop_
_entity.id
_entity.type
_entity.pdbx_description
1 polymer ?
#
loop_
_entity_poly.entity_id
_entity_poly.type
_entity_poly.pdbx_seq_one_letter_code
_entity_poly.pdbx_strand_id
1 'polypeptide(L)' 'MELPDDISWMKIRCENQRLVGKWGEVFSQELSGPRPLCYNVGGTTFHPHHSATI' A
#
# COMPACT_ATOMS: atom_id res chain seq x y z
N MET A 1 7.17 -5.36 -13.95
CA MET A 1 7.26 -3.89 -14.01
C MET A 1 8.46 -3.52 -13.19
N GLU A 2 9.47 -2.91 -13.79
CA GLU A 2 10.67 -2.44 -13.09
C GLU A 2 10.48 -0.95 -12.79
N LEU A 3 10.85 -0.52 -11.58
CA LEU A 3 10.81 0.88 -11.18
C LEU A 3 12.10 1.58 -11.68
N PRO A 4 12.01 2.82 -12.21
CA PRO A 4 13.20 3.59 -12.56
C PRO A 4 14.17 3.77 -11.38
N ASP A 5 15.47 3.65 -11.67
CA ASP A 5 16.54 3.74 -10.66
C ASP A 5 16.73 5.17 -10.10
N ASP A 6 16.19 6.20 -10.76
CA ASP A 6 16.30 7.61 -10.37
C ASP A 6 15.16 8.10 -9.46
N ILE A 7 14.28 7.20 -9.02
CA ILE A 7 13.24 7.53 -8.06
C ILE A 7 13.88 7.84 -6.69
N SER A 8 13.69 9.08 -6.22
CA SER A 8 14.17 9.52 -4.91
C SER A 8 13.19 9.23 -3.77
N TRP A 9 11.90 9.12 -4.08
CA TRP A 9 10.85 8.80 -3.11
C TRP A 9 9.65 8.15 -3.77
N MET A 10 8.90 7.36 -2.98
CA MET A 10 7.67 6.72 -3.40
C MET A 10 6.60 6.89 -2.33
N LYS A 11 5.35 7.03 -2.74
CA LYS A 11 4.19 6.95 -1.86
C LYS A 11 3.32 5.77 -2.28
N ILE A 12 3.10 4.85 -1.36
CA ILE A 12 2.28 3.67 -1.55
C ILE A 12 1.02 3.85 -0.72
N ARG A 13 -0.13 3.78 -1.38
CA ARG A 13 -1.43 3.92 -0.75
C ARG A 13 -2.31 2.74 -1.12
N CYS A 14 -2.93 2.13 -0.11
CA CYS A 14 -3.88 1.06 -0.27
C CYS A 14 -5.21 1.47 0.36
N GLU A 15 -6.28 1.37 -0.42
CA GLU A 15 -7.65 1.68 0.00
C GLU A 15 -8.55 0.49 -0.31
N ASN A 16 -9.58 0.29 0.51
CA ASN A 16 -10.64 -0.66 0.26
C ASN A 16 -12.01 0.03 0.24
N GLN A 17 -12.94 -0.51 -0.55
CA GLN A 17 -14.30 0.00 -0.57
C GLN A 17 -15.08 -0.55 0.64
N ARG A 18 -15.36 0.30 1.63
CA ARG A 18 -16.06 -0.09 2.86
C ARG A 18 -17.57 -0.20 2.65
N LEU A 19 -18.12 0.72 1.87
CA LEU A 19 -19.51 0.78 1.45
C LEU A 19 -19.56 1.22 -0.01
N VAL A 20 -20.66 0.98 -0.71
CA VAL A 20 -20.84 1.46 -2.10
C VAL A 20 -20.56 2.96 -2.15
N GLY A 21 -19.58 3.35 -2.96
CA GLY A 21 -19.12 4.74 -3.11
C GLY A 21 -18.27 5.30 -1.96
N LYS A 22 -17.93 4.54 -0.91
CA LYS A 22 -17.06 4.98 0.19
C LYS A 22 -15.79 4.13 0.29
N TRP A 23 -14.65 4.78 0.05
CA TRP A 23 -13.32 4.19 0.23
C TRP A 23 -12.79 4.50 1.63
N GLY A 24 -12.13 3.52 2.23
CA GLY A 24 -11.38 3.68 3.46
C GLY A 24 -9.94 3.33 3.23
N GLU A 25 -9.04 4.09 3.85
CA GLU A 25 -7.62 3.78 3.80
C GLU A 25 -7.33 2.52 4.64
N VAL A 26 -6.53 1.62 4.06
CA VAL A 26 -5.94 0.47 4.76
C VAL A 26 -4.56 0.86 5.27
N PHE A 27 -3.74 1.45 4.42
CA PHE A 27 -2.46 2.07 4.81
C PHE A 27 -1.99 3.10 3.78
N SER A 28 -1.12 4.01 4.22
CA SER A 28 -0.38 4.96 3.39
C SER A 28 1.05 5.06 3.93
N GLN A 29 2.04 4.83 3.08
CA GLN A 29 3.46 4.85 3.45
C GLN A 29 4.28 5.63 2.43
N GLU A 30 5.23 6.41 2.94
CA GLU A 30 6.23 7.11 2.13
C GLU A 30 7.60 6.44 2.34
N LEU A 31 8.33 6.23 1.25
CA LEU A 31 9.59 5.51 1.20
C LEU A 31 10.64 6.34 0.49
N SER A 32 11.89 6.25 0.97
CA SER A 32 13.05 6.77 0.23
C SER A 32 13.45 5.77 -0.85
N GLY A 33 13.23 6.18 -2.10
CA GLY A 33 13.53 5.43 -3.32
C GLY A 33 12.81 4.07 -3.49
N PRO A 34 13.12 3.35 -4.59
CA PRO A 34 12.66 1.99 -4.84
C PRO A 34 13.17 1.04 -3.76
N ARG A 35 12.28 0.17 -3.27
CA ARG A 35 12.64 -0.92 -2.35
C ARG A 35 11.97 -2.21 -2.79
N PRO A 36 12.62 -3.37 -2.66
CA PRO A 36 11.98 -4.66 -2.84
C PRO A 36 11.07 -4.91 -1.64
N LEU A 37 9.85 -4.39 -1.69
CA LEU A 37 8.85 -4.59 -0.64
C LEU A 37 7.66 -5.37 -1.21
N CYS A 38 7.25 -6.39 -0.49
CA CYS A 38 6.00 -7.11 -0.73
C CYS A 38 4.98 -6.72 0.35
N TYR A 39 3.87 -6.13 -0.07
CA TYR A 39 2.76 -5.82 0.82
C TYR A 39 1.72 -6.93 0.76
N ASN A 40 1.44 -7.53 1.91
CA ASN A 40 0.34 -8.48 2.07
C ASN A 40 -0.85 -7.76 2.70
N VAL A 41 -2.00 -7.80 2.03
CA VAL A 41 -3.25 -7.20 2.51
C VAL A 41 -4.27 -8.29 2.76
N GLY A 42 -4.89 -8.28 3.93
CA GLY A 42 -5.86 -9.29 4.35
C GLY A 42 -6.92 -8.75 5.30
N GLY A 43 -7.69 -9.67 5.88
CA GLY A 43 -8.74 -9.36 6.84
C GLY A 43 -10.11 -9.20 6.19
N THR A 44 -10.91 -8.30 6.73
CA THR A 44 -12.28 -8.03 6.25
C THR A 44 -12.43 -6.59 5.81
N THR A 45 -13.50 -6.29 5.07
CA THR A 45 -13.81 -4.92 4.61
C THR A 45 -13.75 -3.87 5.73
N PHE A 46 -14.24 -4.20 6.93
CA PHE A 46 -14.28 -3.27 8.07
C PHE A 46 -13.08 -3.40 9.01
N HIS A 47 -12.35 -4.51 8.95
CA HIS A 47 -11.16 -4.75 9.76
C HIS A 47 -10.02 -5.26 8.86
N PRO A 48 -9.50 -4.41 7.96
CA PRO A 48 -8.39 -4.78 7.11
C PRO A 48 -7.10 -4.75 7.94
N HIS A 49 -6.14 -5.60 7.57
CA HIS A 49 -4.78 -5.55 8.09
C HIS A 49 -3.79 -5.67 6.94
N HIS A 50 -2.58 -5.19 7.19
CA HIS A 50 -1.50 -5.28 6.22
C HIS A 50 -0.19 -5.62 6.92
N SER A 51 0.75 -6.16 6.16
CA SER A 51 2.14 -6.34 6.56
C SER A 51 3.05 -6.09 5.35
N ALA A 52 4.30 -5.73 5.62
CA ALA A 52 5.32 -5.54 4.59
C ALA A 52 6.53 -6.42 4.90
N THR A 53 7.04 -7.12 3.89
CA THR A 53 8.27 -7.93 3.96
C THR A 53 9.26 -7.47 2.91
N ILE A 54 10.54 -7.70 3.19
CA ILE A 54 11.66 -7.56 2.24
C ILE A 54 11.85 -8.89 1.53
#